data_AF-A0A0X1KJQ1-F1
#
_entry.id   AF-A0A0X1KJQ1-F1
#
_cell.length_a   1.000
_cell.length_b   1.000
_cell.length_c   1.000
_cell.angle_alpha   90.00
_cell.angle_beta   90.00
_cell.angle_gamma   90.00
#
_symmetry.space_group_name_H-M   'P 1'
#
loop_
_entity.id
_entity.type
_entity.pdbx_description
1 polymer ?
#
loop_
_entity_poly.entity_id
_entity_poly.type
_entity_poly.pdbx_seq_one_letter_code
_entity_poly.pdbx_strand_id
1 'polypeptide(L)'
;MQEPITVAVPLAKRMMDVMVTEKRLPSGDDVRRFLKELGLEELYTGRGIALFRSRDVVALLFPREGLIVDVIPASGEVSDALEVIAYHDRKLNSLILEILPANDLEYEGNIGLEPVIVNLETGELESTPVLGDFEEDKDGFYLVIDRETFERWKENGNLGTCPLCGGELAWRGKKAVCLDCGYGVKVKD
;
A
#
# COMPACT_ATOMS: atom_id res chain seq x y z
N MET A 1 -1.94 5.08 -16.85
CA MET A 1 -2.38 3.67 -16.78
C MET A 1 -2.39 3.31 -15.32
N GLN A 2 -3.50 2.81 -14.79
CA GLN A 2 -3.58 2.45 -13.38
C GLN A 2 -3.24 0.97 -13.22
N GLU A 3 -2.11 0.66 -12.59
CA GLU A 3 -1.72 -0.71 -12.22
C GLU A 3 -2.16 -1.03 -10.79
N PRO A 4 -2.32 -2.31 -10.39
CA PRO A 4 -2.72 -2.67 -9.02
C PRO A 4 -1.88 -1.99 -7.93
N ILE A 5 -0.56 -1.90 -8.13
CA ILE A 5 0.37 -1.23 -7.20
C ILE A 5 0.00 0.24 -6.95
N THR A 6 -0.51 0.93 -7.97
CA THR A 6 -0.91 2.35 -7.92
C THR A 6 -2.21 2.58 -7.16
N VAL A 7 -2.89 1.51 -6.74
CA VAL A 7 -4.05 1.55 -5.84
C VAL A 7 -3.69 0.97 -4.48
N ALA A 8 -3.02 -0.18 -4.45
CA ALA A 8 -2.71 -0.90 -3.21
C ALA A 8 -1.84 -0.08 -2.25
N VAL A 9 -0.76 0.54 -2.73
CA VAL A 9 0.16 1.32 -1.89
C VAL A 9 -0.50 2.60 -1.36
N PRO A 10 -1.17 3.43 -2.18
CA PRO A 10 -1.90 4.60 -1.68
C PRO A 10 -3.08 4.25 -0.76
N LEU A 11 -3.75 3.11 -1.00
CA LEU A 11 -4.79 2.61 -0.12
C LEU A 11 -4.21 2.26 1.25
N ALA A 12 -3.12 1.48 1.27
CA ALA A 12 -2.44 1.11 2.50
C ALA A 12 -1.94 2.34 3.27
N LYS A 13 -1.45 3.39 2.58
CA LYS A 13 -1.08 4.67 3.23
C LYS A 13 -2.26 5.27 3.99
N ARG A 14 -3.44 5.35 3.36
CA ARG A 14 -4.67 5.90 3.99
C ARG A 14 -5.15 5.04 5.14
N MET A 15 -5.05 3.71 5.02
CA MET A 15 -5.40 2.77 6.09
C MET A 15 -4.43 2.88 7.28
N MET A 16 -3.13 2.98 7.02
CA MET A 16 -2.10 3.23 8.05
C MET A 16 -2.39 4.53 8.81
N ASP A 17 -2.77 5.61 8.11
CA ASP A 17 -3.06 6.90 8.75
C ASP A 17 -4.22 6.79 9.75
N VAL A 18 -5.27 6.01 9.43
CA VAL A 18 -6.35 5.69 10.38
C VAL A 18 -5.82 4.86 11.56
N MET A 19 -5.02 3.82 11.29
CA MET A 19 -4.48 2.95 12.34
C MET A 19 -3.61 3.73 13.34
N VAL A 20 -2.74 4.61 12.85
CA VAL A 20 -1.85 5.44 13.69
C VAL A 20 -2.65 6.52 14.44
N THR A 21 -3.54 7.23 13.75
CA THR A 21 -4.23 8.40 14.34
C THR A 21 -5.37 7.99 15.28
N GLU A 22 -6.11 6.94 14.92
CA GLU A 22 -7.34 6.54 15.63
C GLU A 22 -7.18 5.25 16.44
N LYS A 23 -6.03 4.57 16.35
CA LYS A 23 -5.73 3.32 17.08
C LYS A 23 -6.79 2.22 16.86
N ARG A 24 -7.30 2.12 15.63
CA ARG A 24 -8.27 1.10 15.21
C ARG A 24 -8.02 0.65 13.79
N LEU A 25 -8.56 -0.50 13.41
CA LEU A 25 -8.64 -0.87 12.01
C LEU A 25 -9.56 0.12 11.25
N PRO A 26 -9.24 0.44 9.98
CA PRO A 26 -10.17 1.14 9.13
C PRO A 26 -11.46 0.31 8.97
N SER A 27 -12.60 0.99 8.98
CA SER A 27 -13.89 0.34 8.76
C SER A 27 -14.10 0.05 7.26
N GLY A 28 -15.08 -0.79 6.94
CA GLY A 28 -15.49 -0.98 5.55
C GLY A 28 -15.83 0.35 4.86
N ASP A 29 -16.52 1.27 5.54
CA ASP A 29 -16.87 2.57 4.98
C ASP A 29 -15.65 3.49 4.79
N ASP A 30 -14.65 3.44 5.68
CA ASP A 30 -13.38 4.14 5.47
C ASP A 30 -12.71 3.69 4.18
N VAL A 31 -12.59 2.37 3.97
CA VAL A 31 -11.93 1.82 2.79
C VAL A 31 -12.73 2.07 1.52
N ARG A 32 -14.06 1.99 1.56
CA ARG A 32 -14.92 2.38 0.42
C ARG A 32 -14.71 3.84 0.03
N ARG A 33 -14.55 4.74 1.01
CA ARG A 33 -14.23 6.16 0.75
C ARG A 33 -12.85 6.28 0.10
N PHE A 34 -11.83 5.61 0.64
CA PHE A 34 -10.47 5.67 0.10
C PHE A 34 -10.39 5.16 -1.34
N LEU A 35 -11.06 4.05 -1.67
CA LEU A 35 -11.10 3.53 -3.04
C LEU A 35 -11.76 4.52 -4.01
N LYS A 36 -12.80 5.24 -3.59
CA LYS A 36 -13.42 6.30 -4.40
C LYS A 36 -12.50 7.50 -4.60
N GLU A 37 -11.78 7.90 -3.56
CA GLU A 37 -10.76 8.97 -3.64
C GLU A 37 -9.59 8.60 -4.57
N LEU A 38 -9.28 7.30 -4.69
CA LEU A 38 -8.31 6.75 -5.64
C LEU A 38 -8.89 6.59 -7.07
N GLY A 39 -10.10 7.10 -7.31
CA GLY A 39 -10.70 7.16 -8.64
C GLY A 39 -11.44 5.89 -9.08
N LEU A 40 -11.73 4.96 -8.15
CA LEU A 40 -12.54 3.78 -8.47
C LEU A 40 -14.03 4.06 -8.24
N GLU A 41 -14.85 3.63 -9.19
CA GLU A 41 -16.30 3.66 -9.09
C GLU A 41 -16.81 2.45 -8.29
N GLU A 42 -17.72 2.67 -7.34
CA GLU A 42 -18.39 1.59 -6.61
C GLU A 42 -19.51 1.00 -7.46
N LEU A 43 -19.36 -0.26 -7.88
CA LEU A 43 -20.33 -0.94 -8.74
C LEU A 43 -21.33 -1.80 -7.96
N TYR A 44 -20.93 -2.29 -6.78
CA TYR A 44 -21.78 -3.14 -5.95
C TYR A 44 -21.37 -3.06 -4.48
N THR A 45 -22.36 -3.16 -3.59
CA THR A 45 -22.16 -3.38 -2.15
C THR A 45 -23.30 -4.24 -1.63
N GLY A 46 -22.96 -5.37 -1.00
CA GLY A 46 -23.95 -6.26 -0.41
C GLY A 46 -23.38 -7.66 -0.13
N ARG A 47 -24.06 -8.45 0.70
CA ARG A 47 -23.63 -9.82 1.05
C ARG A 47 -22.19 -9.92 1.58
N GLY A 48 -21.71 -8.89 2.29
CA GLY A 48 -20.37 -8.87 2.88
C GLY A 48 -19.23 -8.68 1.89
N ILE A 49 -19.50 -8.10 0.71
CA ILE A 49 -18.49 -7.70 -0.28
C ILE A 49 -18.88 -6.37 -0.92
N ALA A 50 -17.89 -5.58 -1.35
CA ALA A 50 -18.08 -4.44 -2.24
C ALA A 50 -17.13 -4.52 -3.43
N LEU A 51 -17.62 -4.12 -4.61
CA LEU A 51 -16.90 -4.14 -5.88
C LEU A 51 -16.64 -2.71 -6.35
N PHE A 52 -15.39 -2.46 -6.68
CA PHE A 52 -14.89 -1.19 -7.18
C PHE A 52 -14.19 -1.39 -8.50
N ARG A 53 -14.27 -0.40 -9.39
CA ARG A 53 -13.66 -0.51 -10.72
C ARG A 53 -13.19 0.84 -11.24
N SER A 54 -12.04 0.85 -11.88
CA SER A 54 -11.65 1.88 -12.85
C SER A 54 -11.54 1.27 -14.25
N ARG A 55 -11.01 2.02 -15.22
CA ARG A 55 -10.74 1.46 -16.54
C ARG A 55 -9.78 0.27 -16.49
N ASP A 56 -8.74 0.37 -15.65
CA ASP A 56 -7.56 -0.48 -15.70
C ASP A 56 -7.47 -1.47 -14.52
N VAL A 57 -8.22 -1.24 -13.43
CA VAL A 57 -8.23 -2.12 -12.23
C VAL A 57 -9.63 -2.42 -11.71
N VAL A 58 -9.75 -3.55 -11.02
CA VAL A 58 -10.90 -3.95 -10.22
C VAL A 58 -10.43 -4.15 -8.78
N ALA A 59 -11.18 -3.63 -7.81
CA ALA A 59 -10.92 -3.88 -6.40
C ALA A 59 -12.12 -4.56 -5.72
N LEU A 60 -11.86 -5.60 -4.93
CA LEU A 60 -12.84 -6.35 -4.15
C LEU A 60 -12.57 -6.12 -2.67
N LEU A 61 -13.50 -5.47 -1.98
CA LEU A 61 -13.43 -5.23 -0.54
C LEU A 61 -14.23 -6.29 0.22
N PHE A 62 -13.59 -6.96 1.17
CA PHE A 62 -14.19 -7.87 2.14
C PHE A 62 -14.14 -7.26 3.55
N PRO A 63 -15.18 -6.54 3.99
CA PRO A 63 -15.21 -5.93 5.32
C PRO A 63 -15.59 -6.98 6.37
N ARG A 64 -14.60 -7.70 6.92
CA ARG A 64 -14.75 -8.66 8.03
C ARG A 64 -14.04 -8.12 9.29
N GLU A 65 -13.84 -8.98 10.32
CA GLU A 65 -13.04 -8.59 11.50
C GLU A 65 -11.61 -8.18 11.13
N GLY A 66 -11.04 -8.86 10.14
CA GLY A 66 -9.93 -8.36 9.33
C GLY A 66 -10.46 -7.82 8.00
N LEU A 67 -9.84 -6.78 7.49
CA LEU A 67 -10.21 -6.14 6.24
C LEU A 67 -9.28 -6.64 5.14
N ILE A 68 -9.85 -7.13 4.04
CA ILE A 68 -9.09 -7.58 2.87
C ILE A 68 -9.56 -6.78 1.66
N VAL A 69 -8.63 -6.28 0.86
CA VAL A 69 -8.89 -5.70 -0.45
C VAL A 69 -8.02 -6.36 -1.49
N ASP A 70 -8.65 -7.07 -2.43
CA ASP A 70 -7.95 -7.60 -3.59
C ASP A 70 -7.98 -6.53 -4.68
N VAL A 71 -6.83 -6.21 -5.27
CA VAL A 71 -6.67 -5.27 -6.38
C VAL A 71 -6.13 -6.03 -7.57
N ILE A 72 -6.95 -6.12 -8.62
CA ILE A 72 -6.72 -7.02 -9.76
C ILE A 72 -6.68 -6.17 -11.04
N PRO A 73 -5.78 -6.43 -12.00
CA PRO A 73 -5.86 -5.83 -13.32
C PRO A 73 -7.21 -6.09 -13.98
N ALA A 74 -7.77 -5.08 -14.65
CA ALA A 74 -9.02 -5.24 -15.40
C ALA A 74 -8.89 -6.20 -16.60
N SER A 75 -7.66 -6.52 -17.03
CA SER A 75 -7.34 -7.58 -18.00
C SER A 75 -7.61 -8.98 -17.44
N GLY A 76 -7.64 -9.16 -16.11
CA GLY A 76 -7.78 -10.44 -15.44
C GLY A 76 -6.45 -11.18 -15.20
N GLU A 77 -5.31 -10.54 -15.45
CA GLU A 77 -3.98 -11.11 -15.17
C GLU A 77 -3.74 -11.19 -13.66
N VAL A 78 -3.89 -12.38 -13.09
CA VAL A 78 -3.79 -12.61 -11.64
C VAL A 78 -2.34 -12.50 -11.14
N SER A 79 -1.34 -12.62 -12.02
CA SER A 79 0.09 -12.50 -11.65
C SER A 79 0.44 -11.15 -11.04
N ASP A 80 -0.31 -10.11 -11.39
CA ASP A 80 -0.04 -8.73 -10.99
C ASP A 80 -1.04 -8.27 -9.91
N ALA A 81 -1.96 -9.16 -9.49
CA ALA A 81 -2.94 -8.86 -8.47
C ALA A 81 -2.27 -8.75 -7.10
N LEU A 82 -2.76 -7.82 -6.29
CA LEU A 82 -2.26 -7.54 -4.95
C LEU A 82 -3.39 -7.65 -3.92
N GLU A 83 -3.07 -8.12 -2.73
CA GLU A 83 -3.95 -8.14 -1.57
C GLU A 83 -3.47 -7.10 -0.54
N VAL A 84 -4.38 -6.24 -0.09
CA VAL A 84 -4.16 -5.32 1.03
C VAL A 84 -4.94 -5.83 2.23
N ILE A 85 -4.24 -6.25 3.27
CA ILE A 85 -4.82 -6.98 4.41
C ILE A 85 -4.56 -6.20 5.68
N ALA A 86 -5.60 -5.91 6.46
CA ALA A 86 -5.46 -5.29 7.78
C ALA A 86 -6.17 -6.09 8.87
N TYR A 87 -5.49 -6.38 9.96
CA TYR A 87 -6.03 -7.19 11.06
C TYR A 87 -5.41 -6.83 12.41
N HIS A 88 -6.04 -7.31 13.49
CA HIS A 88 -5.51 -7.17 14.84
C HIS A 88 -4.78 -8.46 15.24
N ASP A 89 -3.46 -8.37 15.43
CA ASP A 89 -2.70 -9.44 16.06
C ASP A 89 -2.80 -9.36 17.58
N ARG A 90 -3.56 -10.29 18.16
CA ARG A 90 -3.81 -10.33 19.62
C ARG A 90 -2.59 -10.76 20.44
N LYS A 91 -1.59 -11.41 19.83
CA LYS A 91 -0.38 -11.84 20.54
C LYS A 91 0.61 -10.69 20.67
N LEU A 92 0.73 -9.90 19.61
CA LEU A 92 1.54 -8.68 19.59
C LEU A 92 0.81 -7.48 20.23
N ASN A 93 -0.52 -7.56 20.36
CA ASN A 93 -1.37 -6.43 20.73
C ASN A 93 -1.16 -5.24 19.78
N SER A 94 -1.14 -5.54 18.48
CA SER A 94 -0.83 -4.57 17.43
C SER A 94 -1.83 -4.68 16.26
N LEU A 95 -2.05 -3.56 15.60
CA LEU A 95 -2.74 -3.53 14.31
C LEU A 95 -1.70 -3.76 13.22
N ILE A 96 -1.96 -4.73 12.35
CA ILE A 96 -1.09 -5.10 11.24
C ILE A 96 -1.77 -4.71 9.93
N LEU A 97 -1.00 -4.17 9.00
CA LEU A 97 -1.42 -3.96 7.61
C LEU A 97 -0.31 -4.39 6.64
N GLU A 98 -0.67 -5.25 5.69
CA GLU A 98 0.22 -5.89 4.73
C GLU A 98 -0.25 -5.63 3.29
N ILE A 99 0.69 -5.64 2.36
CA ILE A 99 0.46 -5.63 0.93
C ILE A 99 1.25 -6.80 0.32
N LEU A 100 0.53 -7.80 -0.18
CA LEU A 100 1.11 -9.04 -0.68
C LEU A 100 0.68 -9.27 -2.13
N PRO A 101 1.51 -9.89 -2.97
CA PRO A 101 1.04 -10.43 -4.24
C PRO A 101 -0.01 -11.52 -3.99
N ALA A 102 -1.11 -11.50 -4.75
CA ALA A 102 -2.17 -12.50 -4.63
C ALA A 102 -1.74 -13.90 -5.14
N ASN A 103 -0.62 -13.97 -5.87
CA ASN A 103 0.01 -15.20 -6.32
C ASN A 103 1.13 -15.63 -5.36
N ASP A 104 0.73 -16.42 -4.36
CA ASP A 104 1.51 -16.96 -3.23
C ASP A 104 2.74 -17.84 -3.57
N LEU A 105 3.22 -17.86 -4.82
CA LEU A 105 4.20 -18.85 -5.27
C LEU A 105 5.68 -18.42 -5.15
N GLU A 106 6.01 -17.13 -5.14
CA GLU A 106 7.43 -16.71 -5.27
C GLU A 106 7.85 -15.42 -4.52
N TYR A 107 6.96 -14.74 -3.79
CA TYR A 107 7.30 -13.48 -3.12
C TYR A 107 7.32 -13.60 -1.60
N GLU A 108 8.51 -13.61 -0.99
CA GLU A 108 8.69 -13.69 0.47
C GLU A 108 8.65 -12.30 1.17
N GLY A 109 8.24 -11.24 0.48
CA GLY A 109 8.31 -9.86 0.96
C GLY A 109 6.95 -9.18 1.15
N ASN A 110 6.95 -8.05 1.85
CA ASN A 110 5.83 -7.11 1.88
C ASN A 110 6.12 -5.92 0.95
N ILE A 111 5.15 -5.54 0.11
CA ILE A 111 5.25 -4.32 -0.69
C ILE A 111 5.17 -3.12 0.26
N GLY A 112 6.17 -2.24 0.18
CA GLY A 112 6.45 -1.21 1.19
C GLY A 112 7.60 -1.57 2.12
N LEU A 113 8.41 -2.60 1.78
CA LEU A 113 9.53 -3.18 2.55
C LEU A 113 9.12 -3.94 3.81
N GLU A 114 8.31 -3.32 4.66
CA GLU A 114 7.84 -3.90 5.92
C GLU A 114 6.33 -3.73 6.04
N PRO A 115 5.64 -4.66 6.73
CA PRO A 115 4.25 -4.46 7.11
C PRO A 115 4.13 -3.22 8.01
N VAL A 116 2.95 -2.60 8.00
CA VAL A 116 2.59 -1.57 8.98
C VAL A 116 2.25 -2.28 10.29
N ILE A 117 3.00 -2.00 11.36
CA ILE A 117 2.77 -2.53 12.71
C ILE A 117 2.53 -1.37 13.66
N VAL A 118 1.29 -1.20 14.12
CA VAL A 118 0.93 -0.15 15.09
C VAL A 118 0.60 -0.78 16.43
N ASN A 119 1.39 -0.43 17.45
CA ASN A 119 1.16 -0.89 18.82
C ASN A 119 -0.17 -0.31 19.36
N LEU A 120 -1.09 -1.14 19.85
CA LEU A 120 -2.39 -0.65 20.32
C LEU A 120 -2.33 0.09 21.66
N GLU A 121 -1.31 -0.17 22.47
CA GLU A 121 -1.12 0.51 23.75
C GLU A 121 -0.58 1.92 23.53
N THR A 122 0.53 2.05 22.80
CA THR A 122 1.20 3.35 22.60
C THR A 122 0.62 4.13 21.42
N GLY A 123 0.15 3.43 20.37
CA GLY A 123 -0.21 4.02 19.07
C GLY A 123 1.01 4.29 18.19
N GLU A 124 2.19 3.83 18.59
CA GLU A 124 3.43 4.04 17.84
C GLU A 124 3.53 3.04 16.68
N LEU A 125 4.10 3.51 15.57
CA LEU A 125 4.46 2.69 14.43
C LEU A 125 5.80 1.99 14.74
N GLU A 126 5.77 0.68 14.96
CA GLU A 126 6.92 -0.15 15.37
C GLU A 126 7.74 -0.68 14.18
N SER A 127 7.31 -0.37 12.97
CA SER A 127 7.86 -0.81 11.69
C SER A 127 8.25 0.38 10.82
N THR A 128 8.96 0.15 9.70
CA THR A 128 9.36 1.20 8.75
C THR A 128 8.77 1.00 7.35
N PRO A 129 7.43 1.00 7.19
CA PRO A 129 6.78 0.86 5.90
C PRO A 129 7.02 2.10 5.04
N VAL A 130 7.28 1.89 3.75
CA VAL A 130 7.46 2.96 2.76
C VAL A 130 6.24 3.04 1.86
N LEU A 131 5.30 3.91 2.23
CA LEU A 131 4.01 4.08 1.56
C LEU A 131 3.80 5.55 1.16
N GLY A 132 2.97 5.79 0.14
CA GLY A 132 2.74 7.12 -0.40
C GLY A 132 1.70 7.13 -1.52
N ASP A 133 1.58 8.26 -2.22
CA ASP A 133 0.76 8.39 -3.43
C ASP A 133 1.66 8.33 -4.68
N PHE A 134 1.08 8.07 -5.85
CA PHE A 134 1.84 8.09 -7.10
C PHE A 134 1.63 9.38 -7.90
N GLU A 135 2.70 9.88 -8.51
CA GLU A 135 2.69 10.98 -9.48
C GLU A 135 3.36 10.52 -10.78
N GLU A 136 2.73 10.82 -11.92
CA GLU A 136 3.36 10.73 -13.23
C GLU A 136 3.95 12.09 -13.60
N ASP A 137 5.25 12.12 -13.92
CA ASP A 137 5.89 13.28 -14.52
C ASP A 137 6.65 12.88 -15.79
N LYS A 138 7.28 13.86 -16.45
CA LYS A 138 8.01 13.64 -17.71
C LYS A 138 9.17 12.63 -17.61
N ASP A 139 9.67 12.38 -16.40
CA ASP A 139 10.82 11.54 -16.12
C ASP A 139 10.39 10.11 -15.71
N GLY A 140 9.10 9.86 -15.48
CA GLY A 140 8.55 8.55 -15.14
C GLY A 140 7.40 8.57 -14.13
N PHE A 141 7.09 7.40 -13.57
CA PHE A 141 6.06 7.19 -12.56
C PHE A 141 6.71 7.06 -11.18
N TYR A 142 6.34 7.92 -10.23
CA TYR A 142 7.02 8.06 -8.95
C TYR A 142 6.10 7.78 -7.77
N LEU A 143 6.54 6.93 -6.83
CA LEU A 143 6.01 6.89 -5.49
C LEU A 143 6.47 8.14 -4.73
N VAL A 144 5.54 8.99 -4.34
CA VAL A 144 5.79 10.22 -3.60
C VAL A 144 5.57 9.98 -2.11
N ILE A 145 6.66 10.08 -1.34
CA ILE A 145 6.67 9.87 0.11
C ILE A 145 6.92 11.19 0.83
N ASP A 146 6.37 11.33 2.05
CA ASP A 146 6.65 12.47 2.91
C ASP A 146 8.06 12.40 3.54
N ARG A 147 8.47 13.52 4.13
CA ARG A 147 9.79 13.65 4.74
C ARG A 147 9.99 12.70 5.92
N GLU A 148 8.94 12.44 6.69
CA GLU A 148 8.98 11.59 7.88
C GLU A 148 9.24 10.14 7.50
N THR A 149 8.52 9.65 6.49
CA THR A 149 8.69 8.32 5.90
C THR A 149 10.09 8.14 5.34
N PHE A 150 10.61 9.16 4.64
CA PHE A 150 11.97 9.13 4.13
C PHE A 150 13.02 9.05 5.24
N GLU A 151 12.90 9.84 6.30
CA GLU A 151 13.90 9.81 7.38
C GLU A 151 13.84 8.49 8.17
N ARG A 152 12.66 7.95 8.47
CA ARG A 152 12.56 6.60 9.08
C ARG A 152 13.22 5.54 8.23
N TRP A 153 12.91 5.53 6.92
CA TRP A 153 13.50 4.58 5.97
C TRP A 153 15.02 4.71 5.87
N LYS A 154 15.53 5.94 5.94
CA LYS A 154 16.96 6.24 6.01
C LYS A 154 17.62 5.73 7.28
N GLU A 155 16.99 5.92 8.43
CA GLU A 155 17.49 5.46 9.72
C GLU A 155 17.55 3.93 9.81
N ASN A 156 16.60 3.24 9.17
CA ASN A 156 16.60 1.77 9.06
C ASN A 156 17.70 1.22 8.11
N GLY A 157 18.48 2.09 7.46
CA GLY A 157 19.66 1.70 6.68
C GLY A 157 19.37 1.06 5.31
N ASN A 158 18.12 1.10 4.83
CA ASN A 158 17.69 0.37 3.65
C ASN A 158 17.32 1.25 2.43
N LEU A 159 17.90 2.44 2.31
CA LEU A 159 17.59 3.37 1.20
C LEU A 159 17.91 2.84 -0.20
N GLY A 160 18.73 1.80 -0.31
CA GLY A 160 19.11 1.20 -1.59
C GLY A 160 18.05 0.26 -2.18
N THR A 161 17.03 -0.13 -1.40
CA THR A 161 16.06 -1.17 -1.80
C THR A 161 14.75 -0.56 -2.24
N CYS A 162 14.25 -0.94 -3.42
CA CYS A 162 12.99 -0.45 -3.94
C CYS A 162 11.82 -0.93 -3.08
N PRO A 163 10.95 -0.04 -2.58
CA PRO A 163 9.82 -0.44 -1.75
C PRO A 163 8.74 -1.20 -2.54
N LEU A 164 8.76 -1.15 -3.88
CA LEU A 164 7.73 -1.76 -4.71
C LEU A 164 8.08 -3.18 -5.17
N CYS A 165 9.36 -3.45 -5.46
CA CYS A 165 9.80 -4.74 -5.99
C CYS A 165 11.00 -5.37 -5.27
N GLY A 166 11.64 -4.67 -4.33
CA GLY A 166 12.85 -5.14 -3.65
C GLY A 166 14.16 -4.99 -4.45
N GLY A 167 14.11 -4.42 -5.66
CA GLY A 167 15.28 -4.17 -6.51
C GLY A 167 16.17 -3.00 -6.07
N GLU A 168 17.16 -2.63 -6.86
CA GLU A 168 18.14 -1.58 -6.54
C GLU A 168 17.62 -0.17 -6.91
N LEU A 169 17.81 0.80 -6.02
CA LEU A 169 17.51 2.22 -6.23
C LEU A 169 18.76 3.06 -6.49
N ALA A 170 18.72 3.78 -7.62
CA ALA A 170 19.72 4.80 -7.95
C ALA A 170 19.22 6.20 -7.55
N TRP A 171 19.82 6.79 -6.51
CA TRP A 171 19.45 8.11 -5.98
C TRP A 171 20.13 9.27 -6.72
N ARG A 172 19.36 10.34 -6.94
CA ARG A 172 19.84 11.66 -7.40
C ARG A 172 19.07 12.78 -6.68
N GLY A 173 19.66 13.29 -5.61
CA GLY A 173 19.03 14.32 -4.78
C GLY A 173 17.83 13.75 -4.03
N LYS A 174 16.63 14.34 -4.24
CA LYS A 174 15.37 13.91 -3.61
C LYS A 174 14.58 12.88 -4.43
N LYS A 175 15.13 12.40 -5.55
CA LYS A 175 14.52 11.38 -6.42
C LYS A 175 15.41 10.14 -6.47
N ALA A 176 14.79 8.97 -6.61
CA ALA A 176 15.45 7.72 -6.96
C ALA A 176 14.69 7.04 -8.10
N VAL A 177 15.38 6.19 -8.86
CA VAL A 177 14.77 5.32 -9.87
C VAL A 177 15.20 3.89 -9.59
N CYS A 178 14.26 2.94 -9.63
CA CYS A 178 14.55 1.52 -9.53
C CYS A 178 15.07 0.99 -10.87
N LEU A 179 16.19 0.28 -10.81
CA LEU A 179 16.83 -0.29 -11.99
C LEU A 179 16.12 -1.56 -12.50
N ASP A 180 15.29 -2.17 -11.66
CA ASP A 180 14.59 -3.43 -11.96
C ASP A 180 13.17 -3.21 -12.47
N CYS A 181 12.33 -2.46 -11.73
CA CYS A 181 10.93 -2.25 -12.10
C CYS A 181 10.64 -0.93 -12.82
N GLY A 182 11.63 -0.03 -12.92
CA GLY A 182 11.49 1.27 -13.61
C GLY A 182 10.71 2.34 -12.86
N TYR A 183 10.03 2.00 -11.75
CA TYR A 183 9.37 2.99 -10.89
C TYR A 183 10.39 3.87 -10.16
N GLY A 184 10.03 5.13 -9.96
CA GLY A 184 10.80 6.07 -9.15
C GLY A 184 10.24 6.24 -7.73
N VAL A 185 11.07 6.81 -6.85
CA VAL A 185 10.64 7.33 -5.54
C VAL A 185 11.02 8.80 -5.46
N LYS A 186 10.13 9.64 -4.93
CA LYS A 186 10.32 11.09 -4.79
C LYS A 186 9.96 11.52 -3.37
N VAL A 187 10.85 12.25 -2.72
CA VAL A 187 10.58 12.82 -1.39
C VAL A 187 9.89 14.18 -1.57
N LYS A 188 8.69 14.32 -1.02
CA LYS A 188 7.94 15.57 -1.01
C LYS A 188 8.72 16.63 -0.22
N ASP A 189 8.74 17.85 -0.73
CA ASP A 189 9.38 19.00 -0.08
C ASP A 189 8.71 19.37 1.24
#